data_AF-A0A959EWE8-F1
#
_entry.id   AF-A0A959EWE8-F1
#
_cell.length_a   1.000
_cell.length_b   1.000
_cell.length_c   1.000
_cell.angle_alpha   90.00
_cell.angle_beta   90.00
_cell.angle_gamma   90.00
#
_symmetry.space_group_name_H-M   'P 1'
#
loop_
_entity.id
_entity.type
_entity.pdbx_description
1 polymer ?
#
loop_
_entity_poly.entity_id
_entity_poly.type
_entity_poly.pdbx_seq_one_letter_code
_entity_poly.pdbx_strand_id
1 'polypeptide(L)'
;MKTFLLTFLLIVSASVFAQERIALELLIDDSGVLLDAQEADRYKLMLLAHVKALATKREGANTKIEVISTALGRTVWSGTPLTLRRDPARAQDLVAAIKADPARCNALPGAFRELQSNLAQLERVGVEAVHIIVFSSLIHTPRPCADVTEITLPQLPPTDGDIPGAFAASTHISSVSFFWVSPHQKFVWEGFLEGAFTSLRQNGARVRFLDVERSKEALRTAPFTLGETP
;
A
#
# COMPACT_ATOMS: atom_id res chain seq x y z
N MET A 1 -4.06 18.01 -12.74
CA MET A 1 -2.87 18.30 -11.92
C MET A 1 -2.68 17.26 -10.80
N LYS A 2 -2.79 15.95 -11.08
CA LYS A 2 -3.66 15.12 -10.22
C LYS A 2 -2.99 14.46 -8.99
N THR A 3 -1.66 14.43 -8.94
CA THR A 3 -0.82 13.86 -7.86
C THR A 3 0.00 14.93 -7.12
N PHE A 4 -0.23 16.21 -7.44
CA PHE A 4 0.65 17.30 -7.02
C PHE A 4 0.47 17.59 -5.53
N LEU A 5 1.58 17.51 -4.80
CA LEU A 5 1.70 17.65 -3.35
C LEU A 5 1.15 16.48 -2.52
N LEU A 6 1.02 15.24 -3.05
CA LEU A 6 0.72 14.03 -2.26
C LEU A 6 1.60 14.03 -1.01
N THR A 7 1.02 14.53 0.07
CA THR A 7 1.75 14.73 1.31
C THR A 7 2.94 15.71 1.28
N PHE A 8 2.87 16.87 0.62
CA PHE A 8 3.81 18.00 0.81
C PHE A 8 3.89 18.51 2.25
N LEU A 9 3.10 17.95 3.16
CA LEU A 9 2.86 18.39 4.53
C LEU A 9 2.70 17.17 5.46
N LEU A 10 3.57 16.17 5.39
CA LEU A 10 3.91 15.35 6.56
C LEU A 10 4.99 16.07 7.40
N ILE A 11 4.87 17.39 7.52
CA ILE A 11 5.98 18.30 7.86
C ILE A 11 6.14 18.53 9.36
N VAL A 12 5.22 18.09 10.20
CA VAL A 12 5.45 18.11 11.65
C VAL A 12 5.98 16.75 12.08
N SER A 13 7.18 16.39 11.60
CA SER A 13 7.96 15.30 12.20
C SER A 13 8.43 15.77 13.58
N ALA A 14 7.96 15.08 14.61
CA ALA A 14 7.77 15.61 15.94
C ALA A 14 8.99 15.58 16.88
N SER A 15 8.76 16.23 18.01
CA SER A 15 9.63 16.36 19.17
C SER A 15 10.12 15.02 19.71
N VAL A 16 11.40 15.04 20.11
CA VAL A 16 12.15 13.94 20.72
C VAL A 16 11.56 13.57 22.08
N PHE A 17 10.68 12.58 22.12
CA PHE A 17 10.37 11.82 23.34
C PHE A 17 10.18 10.34 22.99
N ALA A 18 10.69 9.47 23.86
CA ALA A 18 10.57 8.02 23.75
C ALA A 18 9.09 7.61 23.76
N GLN A 19 8.56 7.25 22.59
CA GLN A 19 7.16 6.91 22.36
C GLN A 19 7.12 5.77 21.34
N GLU A 20 6.11 4.92 21.43
CA GLU A 20 5.94 3.70 20.62
C GLU A 20 6.29 3.94 19.14
N ARG A 21 7.24 3.16 18.63
CA ARG A 21 7.72 3.31 17.24
C ARG A 21 6.78 2.57 16.30
N ILE A 22 5.67 3.21 15.94
CA ILE A 22 4.71 2.68 14.96
C ILE A 22 5.23 2.92 13.54
N ALA A 23 5.08 1.94 12.65
CA ALA A 23 5.30 2.10 11.22
C ALA A 23 4.02 1.86 10.41
N LEU A 24 3.92 2.56 9.29
CA LEU A 24 2.87 2.41 8.29
C LEU A 24 3.53 2.18 6.92
N GLU A 25 3.29 1.00 6.36
CA GLU A 25 3.67 0.64 4.99
C GLU A 25 2.46 0.81 4.07
N LEU A 26 2.57 1.67 3.07
CA LEU A 26 1.51 1.92 2.10
C LEU A 26 1.95 1.46 0.71
N LEU A 27 1.38 0.36 0.22
CA LEU A 27 1.56 -0.15 -1.14
C LEU A 27 0.43 0.35 -2.04
N ILE A 28 0.78 1.10 -3.09
CA ILE A 28 -0.16 1.64 -4.08
C ILE A 28 0.14 1.05 -5.44
N ASP A 29 -0.88 0.42 -6.03
CA ASP A 29 -0.86 0.00 -7.42
C ASP A 29 -1.44 1.11 -8.32
N ASP A 30 -0.54 1.79 -9.03
CA ASP A 30 -0.85 2.87 -9.97
C ASP A 30 -0.83 2.38 -11.43
N SER A 31 -0.93 1.07 -11.66
CA SER A 31 -0.83 0.52 -13.01
C SER A 31 -2.00 0.83 -13.94
N GLY A 32 -3.14 1.29 -13.42
CA GLY A 32 -4.34 1.54 -14.24
C GLY A 32 -5.20 0.29 -14.50
N VAL A 33 -4.88 -0.84 -13.87
CA VAL A 33 -5.74 -2.06 -13.83
C VAL A 33 -6.80 -1.97 -12.72
N LEU A 34 -7.16 -0.75 -12.31
CA LEU A 34 -8.18 -0.52 -11.31
C LEU A 34 -9.54 -0.45 -11.98
N LEU A 35 -10.52 -1.20 -11.45
CA LEU A 35 -11.92 -1.01 -11.82
C LEU A 35 -12.31 0.44 -11.52
N ASP A 36 -12.98 1.08 -12.48
CA ASP A 36 -13.37 2.49 -12.42
C ASP A 36 -12.19 3.41 -12.06
N ALA A 37 -11.12 3.40 -12.85
CA ALA A 37 -9.85 4.09 -12.55
C ALA A 37 -10.01 5.55 -12.07
N GLN A 38 -10.95 6.32 -12.64
CA GLN A 38 -11.23 7.69 -12.17
C GLN A 38 -11.78 7.73 -10.75
N GLU A 39 -12.65 6.79 -10.40
CA GLU A 39 -13.19 6.66 -9.05
C GLU A 39 -12.11 6.13 -8.10
N ALA A 40 -11.34 5.14 -8.52
CA ALA A 40 -10.22 4.60 -7.76
C ALA A 40 -9.22 5.69 -7.36
N ASP A 41 -8.89 6.59 -8.29
CA ASP A 41 -8.03 7.75 -8.02
C ASP A 41 -8.60 8.66 -6.93
N ARG A 42 -9.91 8.90 -6.92
CA ARG A 42 -10.57 9.70 -5.89
C ARG A 42 -10.42 9.05 -4.51
N TYR A 43 -10.65 7.75 -4.39
CA TYR A 43 -10.55 7.06 -3.10
C TYR A 43 -9.12 6.85 -2.63
N LYS A 44 -8.17 6.66 -3.55
CA LYS A 44 -6.74 6.70 -3.26
C LYS A 44 -6.36 8.04 -2.63
N LEU A 45 -6.85 9.17 -3.16
CA LEU A 45 -6.61 10.49 -2.56
C LEU A 45 -7.25 10.62 -1.16
N MET A 46 -8.44 10.05 -0.94
CA MET A 46 -9.06 10.01 0.38
C MET A 46 -8.23 9.19 1.38
N LEU A 47 -7.76 8.00 0.99
CA LEU A 47 -6.86 7.18 1.80
C LEU A 47 -5.59 7.96 2.20
N LEU A 48 -4.96 8.62 1.22
CA LEU A 48 -3.76 9.42 1.47
C LEU A 48 -4.03 10.61 2.39
N ALA A 49 -5.21 11.24 2.29
CA ALA A 49 -5.63 12.27 3.23
C ALA A 49 -5.79 11.72 4.66
N HIS A 50 -6.31 10.51 4.83
CA HIS A 50 -6.40 9.86 6.12
C HIS A 50 -5.02 9.49 6.70
N VAL A 51 -4.13 8.93 5.88
CA VAL A 51 -2.74 8.63 6.26
C VAL A 51 -2.01 9.91 6.69
N LYS A 52 -2.19 11.00 5.94
CA LYS A 52 -1.67 12.32 6.32
C LYS A 52 -2.25 12.78 7.67
N ALA A 53 -3.57 12.70 7.84
CA ALA A 53 -4.21 13.13 9.08
C ALA A 53 -3.66 12.37 10.29
N LEU A 54 -3.48 11.06 10.17
CA LEU A 54 -2.87 10.21 11.20
C LEU A 54 -1.51 10.73 11.64
N ALA A 55 -0.59 10.92 10.70
CA ALA A 55 0.77 11.33 11.05
C ALA A 55 0.93 12.82 11.38
N THR A 56 -0.12 13.62 11.21
CA THR A 56 -0.19 14.98 11.78
C THR A 56 -0.78 15.03 13.19
N LYS A 57 -1.44 13.97 13.68
CA LYS A 57 -1.95 13.89 15.05
C LYS A 57 -0.79 13.65 16.02
N ARG A 58 -0.94 14.08 17.27
CA ARG A 58 0.06 13.90 18.35
C ARG A 58 0.43 12.42 18.57
N GLU A 59 -0.52 11.52 18.40
CA GLU A 59 -0.32 10.06 18.49
C GLU A 59 0.50 9.50 17.33
N GLY A 60 0.37 10.07 16.13
CA GLY A 60 1.09 9.64 14.92
C GLY A 60 2.37 10.42 14.63
N ALA A 61 2.76 11.33 15.53
CA ALA A 61 3.84 12.28 15.32
C ALA A 61 5.23 11.62 15.19
N ASN A 62 5.34 10.38 15.69
CA ASN A 62 6.52 9.51 15.59
C ASN A 62 6.30 8.32 14.65
N THR A 63 5.17 8.26 13.93
CA THR A 63 4.91 7.16 12.99
C THR A 63 5.82 7.28 11.78
N LYS A 64 6.56 6.21 11.49
CA LYS A 64 7.34 6.11 10.26
C LYS A 64 6.41 5.69 9.12
N ILE A 65 6.28 6.52 8.09
CA ILE A 65 5.49 6.20 6.90
C ILE A 65 6.43 5.89 5.74
N GLU A 66 6.31 4.70 5.19
CA GLU A 66 6.93 4.31 3.93
C GLU A 66 5.85 4.05 2.88
N VAL A 67 6.14 4.44 1.64
CA VAL A 67 5.23 4.30 0.51
C VAL A 67 5.94 3.52 -0.57
N ILE A 68 5.32 2.45 -1.04
CA ILE A 68 5.73 1.65 -2.18
C ILE A 68 4.70 1.93 -3.29
N SER A 69 5.13 2.53 -4.39
CA SER A 69 4.26 2.76 -5.56
C SER A 69 4.77 1.93 -6.73
N THR A 70 3.83 1.31 -7.43
CA THR A 70 4.10 0.51 -8.62
C THR A 70 3.41 1.07 -9.85
N ALA A 71 4.15 1.14 -10.95
CA ALA A 71 3.64 1.55 -12.25
C ALA A 71 4.56 1.00 -13.35
N LEU A 72 4.04 0.90 -14.57
CA LEU A 72 4.82 0.45 -15.74
C LEU A 72 5.45 -0.94 -15.54
N GLY A 73 4.85 -1.84 -14.76
CA GLY A 73 5.39 -3.18 -14.52
C GLY A 73 6.66 -3.20 -13.66
N ARG A 74 6.84 -2.21 -12.77
CA ARG A 74 7.93 -2.17 -11.78
C ARG A 74 7.54 -1.33 -10.55
N THR A 75 8.30 -1.46 -9.48
CA THR A 75 8.29 -0.47 -8.39
C THR A 75 8.90 0.84 -8.92
N VAL A 76 8.14 1.94 -8.84
CA VAL A 76 8.60 3.28 -9.28
C VAL A 76 9.04 4.15 -8.11
N TRP A 77 8.61 3.82 -6.90
CA TRP A 77 9.06 4.46 -5.67
C TRP A 77 8.96 3.52 -4.47
N SER A 78 9.94 3.60 -3.58
CA SER A 78 9.93 3.02 -2.24
C SER A 78 10.63 4.00 -1.30
N GLY A 79 10.00 4.32 -0.17
CA GLY A 79 10.61 5.13 0.88
C GLY A 79 9.68 6.19 1.46
N THR A 80 10.26 7.09 2.25
CA THR A 80 9.48 8.06 3.03
C THR A 80 9.05 9.27 2.20
N PRO A 81 7.83 9.81 2.40
CA PRO A 81 7.40 11.05 1.74
C PRO A 81 8.32 12.26 2.01
N LEU A 82 9.02 12.28 3.16
CA LEU A 82 9.99 13.32 3.49
C LEU A 82 11.17 13.34 2.50
N THR A 83 11.54 12.18 1.95
CA THR A 83 12.61 12.07 0.94
C THR A 83 12.20 12.76 -0.36
N LEU A 84 10.97 12.55 -0.83
CA LEU A 84 10.44 13.22 -2.02
C LEU A 84 10.30 14.74 -1.83
N ARG A 85 9.98 15.20 -0.60
CA ARG A 85 9.96 16.64 -0.30
C ARG A 85 11.35 17.28 -0.47
N ARG A 86 12.41 16.57 -0.12
CA ARG A 86 13.80 17.05 -0.21
C ARG A 86 14.37 16.95 -1.63
N ASP A 87 13.73 16.18 -2.51
CA ASP A 87 14.13 16.01 -3.91
C ASP A 87 12.93 16.26 -4.87
N PRO A 88 12.67 17.54 -5.21
CA PRO A 88 11.57 17.90 -6.10
C PRO A 88 11.68 17.29 -7.50
N ALA A 89 12.90 17.05 -8.00
CA ALA A 89 13.11 16.43 -9.30
C ALA A 89 12.62 14.97 -9.28
N ARG A 90 13.00 14.21 -8.24
CA ARG A 90 12.47 12.85 -8.03
C ARG A 90 10.96 12.82 -7.91
N ALA A 91 10.37 13.79 -7.20
CA ALA A 91 8.93 13.90 -7.08
C ALA A 91 8.27 14.11 -8.46
N GLN A 92 8.85 14.96 -9.31
CA GLN A 92 8.36 15.17 -10.68
C GLN A 92 8.48 13.91 -11.54
N ASP A 93 9.60 13.19 -11.44
CA ASP A 93 9.82 11.92 -12.15
C ASP A 93 8.81 10.86 -11.74
N LEU A 94 8.52 10.75 -10.44
CA LEU A 94 7.49 9.83 -9.93
C LEU A 94 6.11 10.19 -10.47
N VAL A 95 5.75 11.48 -10.45
CA VAL A 95 4.48 11.95 -11.02
C VAL A 95 4.40 11.66 -12.52
N ALA A 96 5.50 11.81 -13.25
CA ALA A 96 5.57 11.47 -14.65
C ALA A 96 5.41 9.96 -14.88
N ALA A 97 6.05 9.12 -14.05
CA ALA A 97 5.96 7.66 -14.14
C ALA A 97 4.56 7.13 -13.83
N ILE A 98 3.85 7.72 -12.87
CA ILE A 98 2.45 7.38 -12.54
C ILE A 98 1.49 7.82 -13.66
N LYS A 99 1.79 8.94 -14.35
CA LYS A 99 0.96 9.45 -15.45
C LYS A 99 1.23 8.80 -16.79
N ALA A 100 2.45 8.31 -17.01
CA ALA A 100 2.75 7.51 -18.17
C ALA A 100 1.85 6.28 -18.05
N ASP A 101 0.85 6.18 -18.91
CA ASP A 101 -0.14 5.11 -18.97
C ASP A 101 0.24 4.20 -20.14
N PRO A 102 1.27 3.34 -20.03
CA PRO A 102 1.83 2.67 -21.18
C PRO A 102 1.31 1.22 -21.19
N ALA A 103 -0.01 1.05 -21.00
CA ALA A 103 -0.72 -0.24 -21.06
C ALA A 103 -0.78 -1.06 -19.76
N ARG A 104 -1.33 -0.48 -18.68
CA ARG A 104 -1.96 -1.29 -17.62
C ARG A 104 -1.06 -2.31 -16.93
N CYS A 105 0.19 -1.96 -16.66
CA CYS A 105 1.23 -2.92 -16.29
C CYS A 105 1.62 -2.77 -14.80
N ASN A 106 1.59 -3.84 -14.02
CA ASN A 106 2.11 -3.86 -12.64
C ASN A 106 3.09 -5.01 -12.39
N ALA A 107 3.82 -4.88 -11.29
CA ALA A 107 4.71 -5.91 -10.78
C ALA A 107 4.42 -6.13 -9.30
N LEU A 108 3.23 -6.67 -9.01
CA LEU A 108 2.81 -6.99 -7.64
C LEU A 108 3.89 -7.81 -6.88
N PRO A 109 4.53 -8.84 -7.46
CA PRO A 109 5.59 -9.57 -6.74
C PRO A 109 6.78 -8.70 -6.35
N GLY A 110 7.18 -7.77 -7.23
CA GLY A 110 8.25 -6.81 -6.94
C GLY A 110 7.87 -5.86 -5.80
N ALA A 111 6.61 -5.44 -5.75
CA ALA A 111 6.06 -4.59 -4.69
C ALA A 111 6.08 -5.29 -3.32
N PHE A 112 5.68 -6.56 -3.28
CA PHE A 112 5.70 -7.35 -2.05
C PHE A 112 7.11 -7.72 -1.60
N ARG A 113 8.05 -7.92 -2.54
CA ARG A 113 9.47 -8.07 -2.22
C ARG A 113 10.05 -6.80 -1.59
N GLU A 114 9.66 -5.64 -2.10
CA GLU A 114 10.05 -4.37 -1.51
C GLU A 114 9.46 -4.21 -0.10
N LEU A 115 8.18 -4.54 0.07
CA LEU A 115 7.53 -4.56 1.39
C LEU A 115 8.27 -5.48 2.36
N GLN A 116 8.64 -6.69 1.94
CA GLN A 116 9.42 -7.64 2.73
C GLN A 116 10.76 -7.02 3.19
N SER A 117 11.46 -6.34 2.28
CA SER A 117 12.72 -5.66 2.58
C SER A 117 12.52 -4.53 3.61
N ASN A 118 11.48 -3.70 3.44
CA ASN A 118 11.15 -2.62 4.37
C ASN A 118 10.83 -3.17 5.75
N LEU A 119 10.00 -4.22 5.84
CA LEU A 119 9.64 -4.88 7.10
C LEU A 119 10.86 -5.41 7.84
N ALA A 120 11.77 -6.08 7.15
CA ALA A 120 13.02 -6.56 7.73
C ALA A 120 13.91 -5.40 8.22
N GLN A 121 13.88 -4.24 7.56
CA GLN A 121 14.57 -3.04 8.03
C GLN A 121 13.89 -2.44 9.26
N LEU A 122 12.57 -2.39 9.29
CA LEU A 122 11.77 -1.87 10.41
C LEU A 122 12.03 -2.66 11.70
N GLU A 123 12.12 -3.98 11.59
CA GLU A 123 12.46 -4.85 12.73
C GLU A 123 13.83 -4.50 13.32
N ARG A 124 14.85 -4.26 12.48
CA ARG A 124 16.19 -3.85 12.95
C ARG A 124 16.23 -2.51 13.66
N VAL A 125 15.31 -1.59 13.33
CA VAL A 125 15.23 -0.28 14.00
C VAL A 125 14.28 -0.29 15.21
N GLY A 126 13.74 -1.45 15.56
CA GLY A 126 12.94 -1.67 16.76
C GLY A 126 11.58 -0.96 16.71
N VAL A 127 10.84 -1.12 15.62
CA VAL A 127 9.41 -0.73 15.61
C VAL A 127 8.61 -1.68 16.49
N GLU A 128 7.55 -1.17 17.11
CA GLU A 128 6.70 -1.96 18.01
C GLU A 128 5.46 -2.51 17.31
N ALA A 129 4.96 -1.76 16.32
CA ALA A 129 3.78 -2.08 15.55
C ALA A 129 3.95 -1.65 14.09
N VAL A 130 3.50 -2.50 13.17
CA VAL A 130 3.46 -2.22 11.73
C VAL A 130 2.04 -2.36 11.20
N HIS A 131 1.57 -1.32 10.53
CA HIS A 131 0.32 -1.33 9.79
C HIS A 131 0.62 -1.35 8.29
N ILE A 132 0.05 -2.31 7.58
CA ILE A 132 0.22 -2.45 6.14
C ILE A 132 -1.11 -2.09 5.46
N ILE A 133 -1.05 -1.20 4.49
CA ILE A 133 -2.17 -0.84 3.63
C ILE A 133 -1.80 -1.14 2.18
N VAL A 134 -2.59 -1.97 1.52
CA VAL A 134 -2.44 -2.29 0.10
C VAL A 134 -3.64 -1.71 -0.65
N PHE A 135 -3.41 -0.78 -1.57
CA PHE A 135 -4.44 -0.23 -2.47
C PHE A 135 -4.21 -0.75 -3.88
N SER A 136 -4.93 -1.80 -4.28
CA SER A 136 -4.76 -2.46 -5.58
C SER A 136 -5.99 -3.29 -5.94
N SER A 137 -6.23 -3.45 -7.25
CA SER A 137 -7.22 -4.42 -7.76
C SER A 137 -6.76 -5.87 -7.62
N LEU A 138 -5.48 -6.09 -7.34
CA LEU A 138 -4.78 -7.38 -7.30
C LEU A 138 -4.85 -8.18 -8.61
N ILE A 139 -5.08 -7.50 -9.73
CA ILE A 139 -4.96 -8.07 -11.07
C ILE A 139 -3.51 -7.91 -11.49
N HIS A 140 -2.82 -8.99 -11.87
CA HIS A 140 -1.41 -8.92 -12.20
C HIS A 140 -1.18 -8.87 -13.71
N THR A 141 -0.36 -7.92 -14.17
CA THR A 141 -0.06 -7.68 -15.59
C THR A 141 1.45 -7.45 -15.78
N PRO A 142 2.27 -8.53 -15.85
CA PRO A 142 3.72 -8.42 -15.92
C PRO A 142 4.22 -7.92 -17.28
N ARG A 143 5.51 -7.57 -17.35
CA ARG A 143 6.18 -7.24 -18.62
C ARG A 143 6.49 -8.51 -19.45
N PRO A 144 6.53 -8.41 -20.79
CA PRO A 144 6.13 -7.25 -21.59
C PRO A 144 4.62 -7.02 -21.48
N CYS A 145 4.20 -5.75 -21.36
CA CYS A 145 2.80 -5.33 -21.25
C CYS A 145 2.00 -5.57 -22.55
N ALA A 146 2.54 -6.41 -23.44
CA ALA A 146 2.19 -6.58 -24.83
C ALA A 146 0.68 -6.65 -25.00
N ASP A 147 0.12 -5.66 -25.70
CA ASP A 147 -1.28 -5.52 -26.10
C ASP A 147 -2.23 -6.45 -25.35
N VAL A 148 -2.28 -6.36 -24.01
CA VAL A 148 -3.24 -7.12 -23.21
C VAL A 148 -4.58 -6.45 -23.44
N THR A 149 -5.16 -6.74 -24.59
CA THR A 149 -6.46 -6.25 -25.03
C THR A 149 -7.56 -6.82 -24.15
N GLU A 150 -7.33 -8.02 -23.57
CA GLU A 150 -8.28 -8.71 -22.71
C GLU A 150 -7.61 -9.28 -21.45
N ILE A 151 -8.12 -8.85 -20.30
CA ILE A 151 -7.78 -9.41 -18.98
C ILE A 151 -8.86 -10.43 -18.64
N THR A 152 -8.53 -11.71 -18.62
CA THR A 152 -9.44 -12.76 -18.13
C THR A 152 -9.43 -12.80 -16.61
N LEU A 153 -10.61 -12.76 -16.00
CA LEU A 153 -10.78 -12.85 -14.55
C LEU A 153 -11.64 -14.07 -14.17
N PRO A 154 -11.38 -14.71 -13.01
CA PRO A 154 -10.29 -14.42 -12.07
C PRO A 154 -8.91 -14.85 -12.61
N GLN A 155 -7.85 -14.19 -12.16
CA GLN A 155 -6.47 -14.64 -12.41
C GLN A 155 -5.93 -15.31 -11.16
N LEU A 156 -5.10 -16.33 -11.32
CA LEU A 156 -4.31 -16.85 -10.21
C LEU A 156 -3.28 -15.80 -9.79
N PRO A 157 -2.91 -15.73 -8.49
CA PRO A 157 -1.85 -14.84 -8.04
C PRO A 157 -0.53 -15.22 -8.72
N PRO A 158 0.36 -14.24 -8.95
CA PRO A 158 1.66 -14.50 -9.53
C PRO A 158 2.45 -15.50 -8.68
N THR A 159 3.17 -16.38 -9.38
CA THR A 159 4.03 -17.39 -8.75
C THR A 159 5.49 -16.96 -8.69
N ASP A 160 5.84 -15.86 -9.36
CA ASP A 160 7.18 -15.29 -9.43
C ASP A 160 7.49 -14.39 -8.23
N GLY A 161 7.61 -14.99 -7.05
CA GLY A 161 8.00 -14.30 -5.83
C GLY A 161 7.35 -14.88 -4.58
N ASP A 162 7.82 -14.44 -3.42
CA ASP A 162 7.30 -14.88 -2.12
C ASP A 162 6.39 -13.81 -1.52
N ILE A 163 5.19 -13.65 -2.11
CA ILE A 163 4.20 -12.71 -1.58
C ILE A 163 3.75 -13.09 -0.16
N PRO A 164 3.43 -14.36 0.15
CA PRO A 164 3.11 -14.75 1.53
C PRO A 164 4.24 -14.45 2.51
N GLY A 165 5.50 -14.66 2.11
CA GLY A 165 6.67 -14.39 2.93
C GLY A 165 6.89 -12.93 3.27
N ALA A 166 6.34 -11.98 2.51
CA ALA A 166 6.33 -10.57 2.90
C ALA A 166 5.63 -10.37 4.26
N PHE A 167 4.56 -11.12 4.52
CA PHE A 167 3.82 -11.05 5.78
C PHE A 167 4.45 -11.86 6.92
N ALA A 168 5.37 -12.76 6.61
CA ALA A 168 6.15 -13.48 7.61
C ALA A 168 7.43 -12.72 8.03
N ALA A 169 7.75 -11.61 7.35
CA ALA A 169 9.00 -10.89 7.51
C ALA A 169 9.09 -10.01 8.77
N SER A 170 8.01 -9.90 9.54
CA SER A 170 8.01 -9.18 10.81
C SER A 170 6.92 -9.71 11.73
N THR A 171 7.27 -9.97 12.98
CA THR A 171 6.31 -10.33 14.05
C THR A 171 5.54 -9.12 14.59
N HIS A 172 5.93 -7.91 14.20
CA HIS A 172 5.33 -6.65 14.67
C HIS A 172 4.14 -6.20 13.82
N ILE A 173 3.73 -6.96 12.81
CA ILE A 173 2.58 -6.61 11.97
C ILE A 173 1.31 -6.65 12.83
N SER A 174 0.72 -5.49 13.09
CA SER A 174 -0.51 -5.35 13.89
C SER A 174 -1.76 -5.29 13.03
N SER A 175 -1.63 -4.87 11.76
CA SER A 175 -2.74 -4.97 10.83
C SER A 175 -2.31 -5.01 9.37
N VAL A 176 -3.08 -5.70 8.54
CA VAL A 176 -2.99 -5.68 7.07
C VAL A 176 -4.36 -5.36 6.50
N SER A 177 -4.46 -4.33 5.67
CA SER A 177 -5.72 -3.95 5.02
C SER A 177 -5.54 -3.81 3.52
N PHE A 178 -6.30 -4.61 2.77
CA PHE A 178 -6.42 -4.49 1.32
C PHE A 178 -7.64 -3.64 0.98
N PHE A 179 -7.42 -2.65 0.12
CA PHE A 179 -8.43 -1.75 -0.42
C PHE A 179 -8.46 -1.85 -1.94
N TRP A 180 -9.64 -1.59 -2.48
CA TRP A 180 -9.92 -1.55 -3.91
C TRP A 180 -9.74 -2.87 -4.64
N VAL A 181 -9.87 -3.99 -3.94
CA VAL A 181 -9.68 -5.31 -4.57
C VAL A 181 -10.80 -5.59 -5.56
N SER A 182 -10.45 -6.10 -6.75
CA SER A 182 -11.45 -6.53 -7.72
C SER A 182 -12.33 -7.62 -7.10
N PRO A 183 -13.68 -7.53 -7.20
CA PRO A 183 -14.58 -8.57 -6.67
C PRO A 183 -14.26 -9.96 -7.23
N HIS A 184 -13.79 -10.04 -8.47
CA HIS A 184 -13.38 -11.30 -9.10
C HIS A 184 -12.08 -11.85 -8.53
N GLN A 185 -11.19 -11.01 -8.02
CA GLN A 185 -9.90 -11.42 -7.49
C GLN A 185 -9.95 -11.78 -6.00
N LYS A 186 -10.96 -11.27 -5.28
CA LYS A 186 -10.98 -11.32 -3.83
C LYS A 186 -10.80 -12.73 -3.26
N PHE A 187 -11.66 -13.68 -3.65
CA PHE A 187 -11.60 -15.04 -3.12
C PHE A 187 -10.32 -15.78 -3.50
N VAL A 188 -9.77 -15.49 -4.68
CA VAL A 188 -8.53 -16.11 -5.15
C VAL A 188 -7.34 -15.66 -4.30
N TRP A 189 -7.24 -14.36 -4.02
CA TRP A 189 -6.18 -13.81 -3.20
C TRP A 189 -6.34 -14.11 -1.71
N GLU A 190 -7.57 -14.08 -1.18
CA GLU A 190 -7.84 -14.51 0.20
C GLU A 190 -7.40 -15.97 0.39
N GLY A 191 -7.78 -16.88 -0.51
CA GLY A 191 -7.37 -18.29 -0.43
C GLY A 191 -5.86 -18.48 -0.54
N PHE A 192 -5.20 -17.73 -1.44
CA PHE A 192 -3.74 -17.78 -1.60
C PHE A 192 -2.97 -17.27 -0.37
N LEU A 193 -3.48 -16.23 0.29
CA LEU A 193 -2.83 -15.62 1.45
C LEU A 193 -3.28 -16.20 2.79
N GLU A 194 -4.23 -17.14 2.80
CA GLU A 194 -4.88 -17.59 4.05
C GLU A 194 -3.90 -18.21 5.04
N GLY A 195 -2.85 -18.90 4.57
CA GLY A 195 -1.79 -19.41 5.45
C GLY A 195 -1.05 -18.30 6.19
N ALA A 196 -0.65 -17.25 5.46
CA ALA A 196 0.01 -16.08 6.04
C ALA A 196 -0.95 -15.30 6.97
N PHE A 197 -2.21 -15.13 6.55
CA PHE A 197 -3.22 -14.44 7.34
C PHE A 197 -3.60 -15.20 8.62
N THR A 198 -3.63 -16.52 8.59
CA THR A 198 -3.84 -17.35 9.79
C THR A 198 -2.73 -17.11 10.80
N SER A 199 -1.47 -17.13 10.36
CA SER A 199 -0.33 -16.84 11.23
C SER A 199 -0.38 -15.42 11.81
N LEU A 200 -0.69 -14.42 10.98
CA LEU A 200 -0.87 -13.04 11.43
C LEU A 200 -1.98 -12.92 12.48
N ARG A 201 -3.15 -13.52 12.26
CA ARG A 201 -4.28 -13.49 13.21
C ARG A 201 -3.93 -14.21 14.52
N GLN A 202 -3.18 -15.31 14.48
CA GLN A 202 -2.69 -16.00 15.68
C GLN A 202 -1.76 -15.11 16.52
N ASN A 203 -1.02 -14.22 15.88
CA ASN A 203 -0.18 -13.20 16.54
C ASN A 203 -0.97 -11.93 16.93
N GLY A 204 -2.31 -11.95 16.83
CA GLY A 204 -3.17 -10.83 17.21
C GLY A 204 -3.32 -9.75 16.14
N ALA A 205 -2.78 -9.94 14.93
CA ALA A 205 -2.91 -8.98 13.85
C ALA A 205 -4.32 -8.99 13.25
N ARG A 206 -4.82 -7.80 12.88
CA ARG A 206 -6.08 -7.66 12.14
C ARG A 206 -5.83 -7.76 10.64
N VAL A 207 -6.58 -8.61 9.95
CA VAL A 207 -6.53 -8.70 8.48
C VAL A 207 -7.87 -8.30 7.90
N ARG A 208 -7.86 -7.31 7.00
CA ARG A 208 -9.05 -6.82 6.30
C ARG A 208 -8.84 -6.90 4.79
N PHE A 209 -9.86 -7.38 4.11
CA PHE A 209 -9.82 -7.58 2.67
C PHE A 209 -11.08 -6.99 2.02
N LEU A 210 -10.95 -5.75 1.55
CA LEU A 210 -12.07 -4.93 1.12
C LEU A 210 -12.11 -4.88 -0.42
N ASP A 211 -13.20 -5.39 -0.97
CA ASP A 211 -13.55 -5.16 -2.36
C ASP A 211 -13.87 -3.68 -2.60
N VAL A 212 -14.13 -3.30 -3.86
CA VAL A 212 -14.40 -1.92 -4.27
C VAL A 212 -15.48 -1.26 -3.41
N GLU A 213 -16.66 -1.87 -3.26
CA GLU A 213 -17.78 -1.25 -2.53
C GLU A 213 -17.50 -1.10 -1.03
N ARG A 214 -16.92 -2.12 -0.40
CA ARG A 214 -16.54 -2.03 1.03
C ARG A 214 -15.40 -1.03 1.26
N SER A 215 -14.52 -0.86 0.28
CA SER A 215 -13.45 0.14 0.33
C SER A 215 -14.03 1.55 0.28
N LYS A 216 -15.01 1.80 -0.61
CA LYS A 216 -15.72 3.08 -0.69
C LYS A 216 -16.36 3.43 0.65
N GLU A 217 -17.06 2.47 1.25
CA GLU A 217 -17.74 2.67 2.52
C GLU A 217 -16.75 2.95 3.66
N ALA A 218 -15.72 2.11 3.81
CA ALA A 218 -14.71 2.28 4.85
C ALA A 218 -13.97 3.63 4.75
N LEU A 219 -13.66 4.08 3.53
CA LEU A 219 -12.97 5.34 3.30
C LEU A 219 -13.87 6.56 3.48
N ARG A 220 -15.21 6.41 3.44
CA ARG A 220 -16.16 7.51 3.71
C ARG A 220 -16.45 7.69 5.20
N THR A 221 -16.53 6.60 5.95
CA THR A 221 -17.11 6.60 7.30
C THR A 221 -16.10 6.63 8.43
N ALA A 222 -14.87 6.16 8.21
CA ALA A 222 -13.89 6.02 9.29
C ALA A 222 -12.64 6.89 9.04
N PRO A 223 -12.34 7.87 9.92
CA PRO A 223 -10.96 8.33 10.02
C PRO A 223 -10.11 7.14 10.49
N PHE A 224 -9.01 6.84 9.81
CA PHE A 224 -8.11 5.81 10.31
C PHE A 224 -7.61 6.22 11.70
N THR A 225 -7.68 5.28 12.62
CA THR A 225 -7.21 5.36 14.01
C THR A 225 -6.24 4.21 14.18
N LEU A 226 -4.99 4.52 14.51
CA LEU A 226 -3.99 3.52 14.88
C LEU A 226 -4.48 2.92 16.21
N GLY A 227 -4.80 1.62 16.22
CA GLY A 227 -5.35 0.94 17.41
C GLY A 227 -6.86 0.68 17.34
N GLU A 228 -7.70 1.66 17.03
CA GLU A 228 -9.17 1.55 17.12
C GLU A 228 -9.90 1.70 15.78
N THR A 229 -9.67 0.83 14.80
CA THR A 229 -10.65 0.68 13.71
C THR A 229 -11.42 -0.63 13.92
N PRO A 230 -12.77 -0.60 13.99
CA PRO A 230 -13.61 -1.71 14.44
C PRO A 230 -13.43 -2.98 13.59
#